data_AF-A0A519W4K6-F1
#
_entry.id   AF-A0A519W4K6-F1
#
_cell.length_a   1.000
_cell.length_b   1.000
_cell.length_c   1.000
_cell.angle_alpha   90.00
_cell.angle_beta   90.00
_cell.angle_gamma   90.00
#
_symmetry.space_group_name_H-M   'P 1'
#
loop_
_entity.id
_entity.type
_entity.pdbx_description
1 polymer ?
#
loop_
_entity_poly.entity_id
_entity_poly.type
_entity_poly.pdbx_seq_one_letter_code
_entity_poly.pdbx_strand_id
1 'polypeptide(L)' 'MPDSPAYLRVKLADDQLIIETENLTYERYNHNADDSTGLENLRQRLDYEYGLNSSFEYGQVEGNRFKVRIQLLHS' A
#
# COMPACT_ATOMS: atom_id res chain seq x y z
N MET A 1 0.02 22.68 -7.40
CA MET A 1 0.16 21.45 -8.23
C MET A 1 0.71 20.39 -7.32
N PRO A 2 0.32 19.11 -7.40
CA PRO A 2 1.02 18.10 -6.60
C PRO A 2 2.50 18.11 -7.04
N ASP A 3 3.40 18.35 -6.09
CA ASP A 3 4.85 18.51 -6.33
C ASP A 3 5.54 17.20 -6.76
N SER A 4 4.79 16.08 -6.80
CA SER A 4 5.27 14.76 -7.22
C SER A 4 4.35 14.12 -8.27
N PRO A 5 4.90 13.54 -9.36
CA PRO A 5 4.12 12.76 -10.31
C PRO A 5 3.64 11.44 -9.69
N ALA A 6 2.47 10.96 -10.14
CA ALA A 6 1.99 9.64 -9.78
C ALA A 6 3.03 8.56 -10.16
N TYR A 7 3.27 7.60 -9.28
CA TYR A 7 4.23 6.53 -9.54
C TYR A 7 3.77 5.19 -8.99
N LEU A 8 4.23 4.11 -9.61
CA LEU A 8 4.23 2.76 -9.04
C LEU A 8 5.66 2.27 -9.02
N ARG A 9 6.16 1.88 -7.84
CA ARG A 9 7.48 1.28 -7.67
C ARG A 9 7.33 -0.11 -7.10
N VAL A 10 7.97 -1.07 -7.76
CA VAL A 10 8.12 -2.44 -7.28
C VAL A 10 9.62 -2.69 -7.15
N LYS A 11 10.07 -3.08 -5.96
CA LYS A 11 11.48 -3.37 -5.70
C LYS A 11 11.65 -4.62 -4.86
N LEU A 12 12.73 -5.35 -5.16
CA LEU A 12 13.27 -6.42 -4.33
C LEU A 12 14.56 -5.89 -3.71
N ALA A 13 14.62 -5.83 -2.38
CA ALA A 13 15.79 -5.37 -1.64
C ALA A 13 15.78 -5.98 -0.24
N ASP A 14 16.94 -6.36 0.28
CA ASP A 14 17.12 -6.84 1.67
C ASP A 14 16.11 -7.95 2.04
N ASP A 15 15.95 -8.94 1.15
CA ASP A 15 14.97 -10.03 1.29
C ASP A 15 13.51 -9.58 1.40
N GLN A 16 13.19 -8.38 0.92
CA GLN A 16 11.83 -7.84 0.92
C GLN A 16 11.33 -7.53 -0.50
N LEU A 17 10.09 -7.90 -0.78
CA LEU A 17 9.30 -7.33 -1.85
C LEU A 17 8.58 -6.08 -1.34
N ILE A 18 8.83 -4.95 -1.96
CA ILE A 18 8.24 -3.67 -1.60
C ILE A 18 7.50 -3.11 -2.81
N ILE A 19 6.19 -2.88 -2.65
CA ILE A 19 5.31 -2.27 -3.64
C ILE A 19 4.83 -0.95 -3.05
N GLU A 20 5.10 0.16 -3.72
CA GLU A 20 4.65 1.48 -3.28
C GLU A 20 4.08 2.30 -4.44
N THR A 21 3.04 3.06 -4.15
CA THR A 21 2.45 4.01 -5.08
C THR A 21 2.10 5.31 -4.36
N GLU A 22 2.22 6.42 -5.06
CA GLU A 22 1.83 7.75 -4.60
C GLU A 22 0.89 8.36 -5.63
N ASN A 23 -0.03 9.21 -5.15
CA ASN A 23 -1.07 9.87 -5.93
C ASN A 23 -2.28 8.97 -6.25
N LEU A 24 -2.91 8.46 -5.19
CA LEU A 24 -4.30 8.02 -5.24
C LEU A 24 -5.18 9.28 -5.32
N THR A 25 -5.25 9.92 -6.49
CA THR A 25 -6.09 11.07 -6.85
C THR A 25 -6.23 12.15 -5.77
N TYR A 26 -5.51 13.26 -5.97
CA TYR A 26 -5.72 14.54 -5.28
C TYR A 26 -7.22 14.80 -5.06
N GLU A 27 -7.62 14.94 -3.79
CA GLU A 27 -9.01 15.01 -3.31
C GLU A 27 -9.85 13.76 -3.58
N ARG A 28 -9.96 12.92 -2.55
CA ARG A 28 -11.11 12.03 -2.41
C ARG A 28 -12.36 12.89 -2.16
N TYR A 29 -12.97 13.41 -3.22
CA TYR A 29 -14.29 14.04 -3.18
C TYR A 29 -15.28 13.02 -2.60
N ASN A 30 -15.75 13.26 -1.37
CA ASN A 30 -16.79 12.50 -0.65
C ASN A 30 -16.52 10.98 -0.46
N HIS A 31 -15.79 10.61 0.59
CA HIS A 31 -15.82 9.24 1.09
C HIS A 31 -17.11 8.95 1.86
N ASN A 32 -18.08 8.37 1.15
CA ASN A 32 -18.97 7.41 1.79
C ASN A 32 -18.13 6.14 2.08
N ALA A 33 -18.42 5.48 3.20
CA ALA A 33 -17.59 4.50 3.90
C ALA A 33 -17.23 3.19 3.14
N ASP A 34 -17.65 3.01 1.88
CA ASP A 34 -17.58 1.74 1.14
C ASP A 34 -16.22 1.43 0.47
N ASP A 35 -15.41 2.45 0.18
CA ASP A 35 -14.07 2.28 -0.42
C ASP A 35 -13.02 1.68 0.55
N SER A 36 -13.39 1.58 1.83
CA SER A 36 -12.59 0.92 2.87
C SER A 36 -12.52 -0.61 2.69
N THR A 37 -13.51 -1.20 2.00
CA THR A 37 -13.64 -2.66 1.88
C THR A 37 -12.54 -3.30 1.03
N GLY A 38 -12.14 -2.66 -0.07
CA GLY A 38 -11.10 -3.20 -0.97
C GLY A 38 -9.72 -3.26 -0.33
N LEU A 39 -9.31 -2.17 0.33
CA LEU A 39 -8.01 -2.09 1.02
C LEU A 39 -7.99 -2.99 2.26
N GLU A 40 -9.10 -3.07 3.00
CA GLU A 40 -9.22 -3.97 4.14
C GLU A 40 -9.17 -5.44 3.72
N ASN A 41 -9.86 -5.83 2.64
CA ASN A 41 -9.76 -7.17 2.08
C ASN A 41 -8.33 -7.51 1.64
N LEU A 42 -7.61 -6.54 1.06
CA LEU A 42 -6.23 -6.73 0.63
C LEU A 42 -5.31 -6.91 1.84
N ARG A 43 -5.48 -6.10 2.88
CA ARG A 43 -4.79 -6.26 4.18
C ARG A 43 -5.04 -7.65 4.77
N GLN A 44 -6.31 -8.07 4.88
CA GLN A 44 -6.65 -9.39 5.43
C GLN A 44 -6.04 -10.56 4.65
N ARG A 45 -5.97 -10.47 3.32
CA ARG A 45 -5.33 -11.49 2.49
C ARG A 45 -3.81 -11.53 2.69
N LEU A 46 -3.17 -10.37 2.83
CA LEU A 46 -1.73 -10.29 3.14
C LEU A 46 -1.44 -10.85 4.53
N ASP A 47 -2.24 -10.49 5.54
CA ASP A 47 -2.12 -11.00 6.90
C ASP A 47 -2.35 -12.52 6.95
N TYR A 48 -3.27 -13.05 6.15
CA TYR A 48 -3.52 -14.49 6.06
C TYR A 48 -2.34 -15.25 5.43
N GLU A 49 -1.80 -14.75 4.32
CA GLU A 49 -0.74 -15.44 3.56
C GLU A 49 0.64 -15.29 4.22
N TYR A 50 0.96 -14.09 4.70
CA TYR A 50 2.31 -13.75 5.16
C TYR A 50 2.39 -13.50 6.66
N GLY A 51 1.27 -13.27 7.34
CA GLY A 51 1.22 -12.99 8.77
C GLY A 51 2.18 -11.87 9.17
N LEU A 52 3.04 -12.15 10.16
CA LEU A 52 4.05 -11.22 10.67
C LEU A 52 5.14 -10.85 9.64
N ASN A 53 5.19 -11.55 8.50
CA ASN A 53 6.13 -11.27 7.41
C ASN A 53 5.58 -10.22 6.43
N SER A 54 4.45 -9.57 6.71
CA SER A 54 3.96 -8.48 5.87
C SER A 54 3.60 -7.24 6.68
N SER A 55 3.69 -6.09 6.02
CA SER A 55 3.19 -4.82 6.54
C SER A 55 2.40 -4.10 5.46
N PHE A 56 1.24 -3.59 5.83
CA PHE A 56 0.36 -2.82 4.96
C PHE A 56 0.17 -1.41 5.52
N GLU A 57 0.55 -0.39 4.74
CA GLU A 57 0.37 1.01 5.09
C GLU A 57 -0.43 1.73 4.01
N TYR A 58 -1.52 2.37 4.40
CA TYR A 58 -2.35 3.21 3.54
C TYR A 58 -2.92 4.37 4.36
N GLY A 59 -2.90 5.59 3.84
CA GLY A 59 -3.46 6.74 4.54
C GLY A 59 -3.10 8.10 3.93
N GLN A 60 -3.74 9.16 4.44
CA GLN A 60 -3.49 10.56 4.03
C GLN A 60 -2.16 11.14 4.58
N VAL A 61 -1.21 10.31 4.99
CA VAL A 61 0.11 10.80 5.39
C VAL A 61 0.92 11.02 4.10
N GLU A 62 1.42 12.24 3.89
CA GLU A 62 2.28 12.61 2.75
C GLU A 62 1.68 12.28 1.36
N GLY A 63 0.48 12.79 1.04
CA GLY A 63 0.00 12.78 -0.37
C GLY A 63 -0.72 11.51 -0.83
N ASN A 64 -1.43 10.82 0.08
CA ASN A 64 -2.18 9.58 -0.22
C ASN A 64 -1.28 8.44 -0.69
N ARG A 65 -0.24 8.14 0.09
CA ARG A 65 0.69 7.06 -0.20
C ARG A 65 0.10 5.70 0.18
N PHE A 66 0.33 4.72 -0.68
CA PHE A 66 0.06 3.31 -0.43
C PHE A 66 1.37 2.54 -0.48
N LYS A 67 1.57 1.65 0.50
CA LYS A 67 2.79 0.86 0.60
C LYS A 67 2.53 -0.52 1.19
N VAL A 68 3.01 -1.52 0.47
CA VAL A 68 3.04 -2.93 0.89
C VAL A 68 4.50 -3.35 1.02
N ARG A 69 4.83 -4.01 2.12
CA ARG A 69 6.10 -4.74 2.27
C ARG A 69 5.81 -6.18 2.63
N ILE A 70 6.51 -7.10 1.99
CA ILE A 70 6.48 -8.54 2.27
C ILE A 70 7.91 -9.00 2.44
N GLN A 71 8.21 -9.57 3.60
CA GLN A 71 9.46 -10.27 3.87
C GLN A 71 9.41 -11.61 3.15
N LEU A 72 10.38 -11.83 2.27
CA LEU A 72 10.58 -13.09 1.57
C LEU A 72 11.33 -14.01 2.51
N LEU A 73 10.71 -15.12 2.89
CA LEU A 73 11.41 -16.19 3.60
C LEU A 73 12.18 -17.01 2.56
N HIS A 74 13.47 -17.22 2.81
CA HIS A 74 14.22 -18.21 2.03
C HIS A 74 13.63 -19.60 2.27
N SER A 75 13.24 -20.26 1.18
CA SER A 75 12.79 -21.66 1.17
C SER A 75 13.99 -22.61 1.26
#